data_AF-A0A8J2L9S7-F1
#
_entry.id   AF-A0A8J2L9S7-F1
#
_cell.length_a   1.000
_cell.length_b   1.000
_cell.length_c   1.000
_cell.angle_alpha   90.00
_cell.angle_beta   90.00
_cell.angle_gamma   90.00
#
_symmetry.space_group_name_H-M   'P 1'
#
loop_
_entity.id
_entity.type
_entity.pdbx_description
1 polymer ?
#
loop_
_entity_poly.entity_id
_entity_poly.type
_entity_poly.pdbx_seq_one_letter_code
_entity_poly.pdbx_strand_id
1 'polypeptide(L)'
;MTAMTSWLALSPQTQKYNSADPKQRRFNKSLQYCIAKDKLPLNLVNGKGFQHLVHAMDAKLVIPSRSTIQRRLKKDFEITVMPGLKKRLSNVKKGVISL
;
A
#
# COMPACT_ATOMS: atom_id res chain seq x y z
N MET A 1 40.57 -15.69 19.02
CA MET A 1 39.79 -14.44 18.97
C MET A 1 40.15 -13.74 17.68
N THR A 2 39.40 -13.98 16.61
CA THR A 2 39.66 -13.37 15.30
C THR A 2 38.41 -12.63 14.88
N ALA A 3 38.59 -11.35 14.57
CA ALA A 3 37.55 -10.35 14.45
C ALA A 3 36.41 -10.78 13.50
N MET A 4 35.18 -10.71 14.00
CA MET A 4 33.99 -10.61 13.17
C MET A 4 33.99 -9.23 12.50
N THR A 5 34.78 -9.07 11.45
CA THR A 5 34.84 -7.84 10.65
C THR A 5 33.57 -7.72 9.82
N SER A 6 32.58 -7.07 10.45
CA SER A 6 31.46 -6.32 9.90
C SER A 6 31.43 -6.18 8.37
N TRP A 7 30.48 -6.88 7.74
CA TRP A 7 30.06 -6.67 6.34
C TRP A 7 29.12 -5.46 6.17
N LEU A 8 29.16 -4.48 7.08
CA LEU A 8 28.47 -3.19 6.86
C LEU A 8 29.27 -2.31 5.90
N ALA A 9 29.58 -2.85 4.72
CA ALA A 9 30.08 -2.08 3.60
C ALA A 9 28.96 -1.13 3.15
N LEU A 10 29.18 0.17 3.35
CA LEU A 10 28.53 1.32 2.73
C LEU A 10 27.46 0.97 1.68
N SER A 11 26.19 0.98 2.08
CA SER A 11 25.14 1.08 1.08
C SER A 11 25.30 2.45 0.41
N PRO A 12 25.39 2.55 -0.93
CA PRO A 12 25.28 3.84 -1.59
C PRO A 12 23.99 4.50 -1.09
N GLN A 13 24.04 5.78 -0.72
CA GLN A 13 22.87 6.60 -0.38
C GLN A 13 21.88 6.51 -1.55
N THR A 14 21.00 5.51 -1.50
CA THR A 14 20.21 5.15 -2.66
C THR A 14 19.04 6.12 -2.67
N GLN A 15 19.09 7.10 -3.59
CA GLN A 15 18.08 8.12 -3.71
C GLN A 15 16.69 7.48 -3.78
N LYS A 16 15.86 7.74 -2.77
CA LYS A 16 14.50 7.20 -2.69
C LYS A 16 13.67 7.70 -3.87
N TYR A 17 12.70 6.90 -4.29
CA TYR A 17 11.75 7.35 -5.29
C TYR A 17 10.95 8.55 -4.78
N ASN A 18 10.75 9.54 -5.64
CA ASN A 18 9.84 10.64 -5.34
C ASN A 18 8.37 10.17 -5.49
N SER A 19 7.43 11.01 -5.06
CA SER A 19 6.01 10.70 -5.10
C SER A 19 5.41 10.63 -6.51
N ALA A 20 6.04 11.29 -7.50
CA ALA A 20 5.63 11.29 -8.89
C ALA A 20 6.11 10.03 -9.65
N ASP A 21 7.13 9.36 -9.12
CA ASP A 21 7.74 8.19 -9.74
C ASP A 21 6.69 7.09 -10.01
N PRO A 22 6.58 6.58 -11.26
CA PRO A 22 5.62 5.54 -11.61
C PRO A 22 5.73 4.28 -10.75
N LYS A 23 6.95 3.85 -10.39
CA LYS A 23 7.16 2.67 -9.53
C LYS A 23 6.62 2.92 -8.12
N GLN A 24 6.92 4.09 -7.56
CA GLN A 24 6.41 4.47 -6.24
C GLN A 24 4.88 4.57 -6.22
N ARG A 25 4.27 5.13 -7.28
CA ARG A 25 2.82 5.20 -7.43
C ARG A 25 2.20 3.80 -7.56
N ARG A 26 2.82 2.90 -8.32
CA ARG A 26 2.38 1.50 -8.45
C ARG A 26 2.46 0.77 -7.12
N PHE A 27 3.59 0.86 -6.42
CA PHE A 27 3.77 0.28 -5.10
C PHE A 27 2.71 0.77 -4.11
N ASN A 28 2.47 2.08 -4.04
CA ASN A 28 1.44 2.67 -3.18
C ASN A 28 0.04 2.07 -3.44
N LYS A 29 -0.34 1.90 -4.71
CA LYS A 29 -1.63 1.30 -5.09
C LYS A 29 -1.69 -0.19 -4.75
N SER A 30 -0.63 -0.95 -5.06
CA SER A 30 -0.56 -2.38 -4.77
C SER A 30 -0.60 -2.66 -3.26
N LEU A 31 0.13 -1.89 -2.46
CA LEU A 31 0.10 -2.00 -1.00
C LEU A 31 -1.30 -1.72 -0.45
N GLN A 32 -1.94 -0.65 -0.92
CA GLN A 32 -3.30 -0.33 -0.52
C GLN A 32 -4.30 -1.43 -0.91
N TYR A 33 -4.16 -1.99 -2.11
CA TYR A 33 -4.99 -3.10 -2.58
C TYR A 33 -4.80 -4.35 -1.71
N CYS A 34 -3.55 -4.75 -1.42
CA CYS A 34 -3.25 -5.88 -0.54
C CYS A 34 -3.88 -5.70 0.84
N ILE A 35 -3.70 -4.52 1.46
CA ILE A 35 -4.29 -4.22 2.77
C ILE A 35 -5.82 -4.33 2.73
N ALA A 36 -6.47 -3.77 1.70
CA ALA A 36 -7.92 -3.78 1.59
C ALA A 36 -8.48 -5.17 1.27
N LYS A 37 -7.86 -5.88 0.32
CA LYS A 37 -8.31 -7.16 -0.21
C LYS A 37 -8.14 -8.29 0.80
N ASP A 38 -6.98 -8.30 1.47
CA ASP A 38 -6.61 -9.35 2.42
C ASP A 38 -6.96 -8.96 3.86
N LYS A 39 -7.64 -7.82 4.06
CA LYS A 39 -8.07 -7.28 5.35
C LYS A 39 -6.93 -7.16 6.37
N LEU A 40 -5.74 -6.78 5.90
CA LEU A 40 -4.56 -6.67 6.75
C LEU A 40 -4.67 -5.45 7.68
N PRO A 41 -4.05 -5.50 8.87
CA PRO A 41 -4.04 -4.34 9.76
C PRO A 41 -3.27 -3.19 9.12
N LEU A 42 -3.80 -1.96 9.24
CA LEU A 42 -3.12 -0.75 8.77
C LEU A 42 -1.73 -0.54 9.38
N ASN A 43 -1.49 -1.13 10.56
CA ASN A 43 -0.21 -1.07 11.25
C ASN A 43 0.87 -1.96 10.61
N LEU A 44 0.54 -2.80 9.62
CA LEU A 44 1.50 -3.63 8.87
C LEU A 44 2.69 -2.83 8.36
N VAL A 45 2.45 -1.61 7.87
CA VAL A 45 3.49 -0.72 7.30
C VAL A 45 4.57 -0.31 8.32
N ASN A 46 4.27 -0.42 9.61
CA ASN A 46 5.20 -0.15 10.71
C ASN A 46 5.95 -1.41 11.18
N GLY A 47 5.57 -2.59 10.68
CA GLY A 47 6.20 -3.85 11.05
C GLY A 47 7.61 -3.95 10.47
N LYS A 48 8.62 -4.16 11.34
CA LYS A 48 10.03 -4.25 10.92
C LYS A 48 10.27 -5.34 9.87
N GLY A 49 9.62 -6.50 10.01
CA GLY A 49 9.71 -7.59 9.03
C GLY A 49 9.15 -7.21 7.65
N PHE A 50 8.02 -6.50 7.62
CA PHE A 50 7.43 -6.00 6.38
C PHE A 50 8.34 -4.94 5.72
N GLN A 51 8.88 -4.00 6.50
CA GLN A 51 9.81 -2.99 5.99
C GLN A 51 11.09 -3.63 5.44
N HIS A 52 11.63 -4.63 6.13
CA HIS A 52 12.78 -5.40 5.67
C HIS A 52 12.48 -6.10 4.33
N LEU A 53 11.34 -6.79 4.22
CA LEU A 53 10.91 -7.44 2.98
C LEU A 53 10.82 -6.44 1.81
N VAL A 54 10.12 -5.32 2.00
CA VAL A 54 9.97 -4.31 0.95
C VAL A 54 11.33 -3.75 0.50
N HIS A 55 12.20 -3.43 1.44
CA HIS A 55 13.53 -2.89 1.11
C HIS A 55 14.50 -3.94 0.54
N ALA A 56 14.32 -5.22 0.87
CA ALA A 56 15.05 -6.32 0.25
C ALA A 56 14.64 -6.50 -1.22
N MET A 57 13.38 -6.25 -1.55
CA MET A 57 12.90 -6.26 -2.94
C MET A 57 13.34 -5.01 -3.71
N ASP A 58 13.17 -3.83 -3.13
CA ASP A 58 13.59 -2.56 -3.71
C ASP A 58 13.84 -1.52 -2.62
N ALA A 59 15.12 -1.25 -2.35
CA ALA A 59 15.56 -0.32 -1.33
C ALA A 59 15.18 1.15 -1.62
N LYS A 60 14.76 1.49 -2.85
CA LYS A 60 14.38 2.86 -3.23
C LYS A 60 12.93 3.19 -2.89
N LEU A 61 12.10 2.18 -2.63
CA LEU A 61 10.70 2.38 -2.26
C LEU A 61 10.57 3.12 -0.92
N VAL A 62 9.58 4.00 -0.87
CA VAL A 62 9.14 4.70 0.33
C VAL A 62 7.83 4.08 0.81
N ILE A 63 7.84 3.53 2.01
CA ILE A 63 6.63 2.96 2.62
C ILE A 63 5.78 4.10 3.17
N PRO A 64 4.51 4.25 2.74
CA PRO A 64 3.63 5.29 3.25
C PRO A 64 3.28 5.03 4.72
N SER A 65 3.05 6.12 5.47
CA SER A 65 2.60 6.02 6.86
C SER A 65 1.21 5.37 6.98
N ARG A 66 0.93 4.79 8.14
CA ARG A 66 -0.40 4.25 8.50
C ARG A 66 -1.52 5.25 8.21
N SER A 67 -1.35 6.51 8.65
CA SER A 67 -2.35 7.58 8.45
C SER A 67 -2.56 7.89 6.97
N THR A 68 -1.51 7.82 6.16
CA THR A 68 -1.59 8.00 4.70
C THR A 68 -2.43 6.88 4.06
N ILE A 69 -2.19 5.62 4.43
CA ILE A 69 -2.99 4.49 3.93
C ILE A 69 -4.45 4.63 4.35
N GLN A 70 -4.72 4.96 5.63
CA GLN A 70 -6.08 5.16 6.13
C GLN A 70 -6.82 6.25 5.33
N ARG A 71 -6.19 7.39 5.11
CA ARG A 71 -6.77 8.50 4.33
C ARG A 71 -7.10 8.08 2.90
N ARG A 72 -6.21 7.33 2.24
CA ARG A 72 -6.42 6.86 0.86
C ARG A 72 -7.55 5.84 0.78
N LEU A 73 -7.60 4.88 1.71
CA LEU A 73 -8.70 3.89 1.76
C LEU A 73 -10.06 4.55 1.98
N LYS A 74 -10.14 5.52 2.89
CA LYS A 74 -11.38 6.29 3.12
C LYS A 74 -11.82 7.03 1.85
N LYS A 75 -10.87 7.70 1.19
CA LYS A 75 -11.14 8.42 -0.06
C LYS A 75 -11.63 7.49 -1.17
N ASP A 76 -11.00 6.33 -1.36
CA ASP A 76 -11.40 5.36 -2.38
C ASP A 76 -12.77 4.74 -2.08
N PHE A 77 -13.09 4.52 -0.80
CA PHE A 77 -14.41 4.08 -0.38
C PHE A 77 -15.49 5.12 -0.73
N GLU A 78 -15.26 6.39 -0.40
CA GLU A 78 -16.21 7.48 -0.64
C GLU A 78 -16.41 7.78 -2.13
N ILE A 79 -15.34 7.75 -2.92
CA ILE A 79 -15.37 8.14 -4.34
C ILE A 79 -15.76 6.98 -5.26
N THR A 80 -15.36 5.75 -4.94
CA THR A 80 -15.53 4.61 -5.86
C THR A 80 -16.56 3.61 -5.35
N VAL A 81 -16.47 3.20 -4.09
CA VAL A 81 -17.31 2.13 -3.55
C VAL A 81 -18.73 2.62 -3.27
N MET A 82 -18.88 3.76 -2.60
CA MET A 82 -20.20 4.29 -2.21
C MET A 82 -21.10 4.64 -3.41
N PRO A 83 -20.62 5.34 -4.45
CA PRO A 83 -21.46 5.62 -5.62
C PRO A 83 -21.84 4.34 -6.37
N GLY A 84 -20.91 3.40 -6.53
CA GLY A 84 -21.17 2.10 -7.15
C GLY A 84 -22.20 1.29 -6.37
N LEU A 85 -22.10 1.27 -5.04
CA LEU A 85 -23.06 0.59 -4.17
C LEU A 85 -24.44 1.24 -4.23
N LYS A 86 -24.52 2.57 -4.16
CA LYS A 86 -25.78 3.32 -4.29
C LYS A 86 -26.47 3.02 -5.62
N LYS A 87 -25.72 2.97 -6.73
CA LYS A 87 -26.24 2.61 -8.05
C LYS A 87 -26.81 1.18 -8.07
N ARG A 88 -26.08 0.21 -7.51
CA ARG A 88 -26.54 -1.18 -7.42
C ARG A 88 -27.79 -1.31 -6.55
N LEU A 89 -27.81 -0.66 -5.38
CA LEU A 89 -28.95 -0.62 -4.49
C LEU A 89 -30.17 0.04 -5.14
N SER A 90 -29.99 1.11 -5.92
CA SER A 90 -31.09 1.73 -6.66
C SER A 90 -31.65 0.83 -7.76
N ASN A 91 -30.83 -0.02 -8.38
CA ASN A 91 -31.29 -0.98 -9.39
C ASN A 91 -32.11 -2.10 -8.76
N VAL A 92 -31.67 -2.62 -7.60
CA VAL A 92 -32.43 -3.62 -6.84
C VAL A 92 -33.79 -3.06 -6.41
N LYS A 93 -33.85 -1.81 -5.91
CA LYS A 93 -35.12 -1.16 -5.53
C LYS A 93 -36.08 -0.95 -6.71
N LYS A 94 -35.57 -0.86 -7.93
CA LYS A 94 -36.38 -0.67 -9.15
C LYS A 94 -36.85 -2.00 -9.77
N GLY A 95 -36.58 -3.15 -9.15
CA GLY A 95 -37.02 -4.45 -9.65
C GLY A 95 -36.34 -4.92 -10.94
N VAL A 96 -35.31 -4.22 -11.41
CA VAL A 96 -34.54 -4.63 -12.59
C VAL A 96 -33.53 -5.69 -12.15
N ILE A 97 -34.00 -6.93 -12.02
CA ILE A 97 -33.16 -8.12 -11.98
C ILE A 97 -33.16 -8.66 -13.42
N SER A 98 -32.21 -8.23 -14.24
CA SER A 98 -31.86 -8.98 -15.45
C SER A 98 -30.94 -10.11 -15.00
N LEU A 99 -31.49 -11.32 -14.89
CA LEU A 99 -30.72 -12.56 -14.80
C LEU A 99 -29.91 -12.76 -16.08
#